data_AF-A0A7C4ZWJ6-F1
#
_entry.id   AF-A0A7C4ZWJ6-F1
#
_cell.length_a   1.000
_cell.length_b   1.000
_cell.length_c   1.000
_cell.angle_alpha   90.00
_cell.angle_beta   90.00
_cell.angle_gamma   90.00
#
_symmetry.space_group_name_H-M   'P 1'
#
loop_
_entity.id
_entity.type
_entity.pdbx_description
1 polymer ?
#
loop_
_entity_poly.entity_id
_entity_poly.type
_entity_poly.pdbx_seq_one_letter_code
_entity_poly.pdbx_strand_id
1 'polypeptide(L)'
;MSRKRNRRTKIDRRILILLSITPIGCLLAMLVGLVVAWYLFPTRFVNAKISDLSPDEAQHVVIMAAADFAEHEDIDRAHELLAELEVPNTAQYVSMVAEQMVRTNRGEIDQDVKNVVRLADALGVSTVSMIAYVSTPTPVPTDTPVPTNTPPPTPTPTNTLVVEATPTPDAAALAAAATEEVPPTETATPEPAAPPPTPVPVPPTDTPAPTETPKPEFDFIVTKQRLMTKEENGGCAGNHNIYITVVDANGTPINGVEIGDVWNNPGPKTEPKNGKEGQAEYLLFKNGFKIFVKNDPTAGRPVTSQVTELLSSNDWEIGIPKLIEAGYCPDEATCSTLWNSGVFGVGNNSLCWGHYSWEVVFQRTW
;
A
#
# COMPACT_ATOMS: atom_id res chain seq x y z
N MET A 1 24.03 59.60 69.30
CA MET A 1 22.77 59.37 68.57
C MET A 1 22.95 59.86 67.13
N SER A 2 23.00 58.92 66.18
CA SER A 2 23.49 59.15 64.80
C SER A 2 22.36 59.66 63.88
N ARG A 3 22.59 60.83 63.24
CA ARG A 3 21.70 61.46 62.24
C ARG A 3 21.65 60.62 60.97
N LYS A 4 20.50 59.97 60.69
CA LYS A 4 20.25 59.27 59.43
C LYS A 4 19.89 60.30 58.35
N ARG A 5 20.82 60.54 57.43
CA ARG A 5 20.74 61.50 56.33
C ARG A 5 19.84 60.93 55.22
N ASN A 6 18.65 61.50 55.03
CA ASN A 6 17.74 61.16 53.91
C ASN A 6 18.41 61.48 52.57
N ARG A 7 18.91 60.47 51.85
CA ARG A 7 19.29 60.60 50.43
C ARG A 7 18.01 60.57 49.58
N ARG A 8 17.45 61.75 49.30
CA ARG A 8 16.56 61.92 48.13
C ARG A 8 17.42 61.71 46.89
N THR A 9 17.27 60.57 46.22
CA THR A 9 17.81 60.35 44.88
C THR A 9 17.16 61.35 43.94
N LYS A 10 17.90 62.39 43.54
CA LYS A 10 17.49 63.29 42.46
C LYS A 10 17.51 62.46 41.18
N ILE A 11 16.35 61.93 40.77
CA ILE A 11 16.18 61.33 39.44
C ILE A 11 16.48 62.44 38.45
N ASP A 12 17.49 62.23 37.61
CA ASP A 12 17.98 63.23 36.68
C ASP A 12 16.87 63.60 35.69
N ARG A 13 16.66 64.89 35.43
CA ARG A 13 15.57 65.38 34.56
C ARG A 13 15.61 64.72 33.18
N ARG A 14 16.82 64.36 32.72
CA ARG A 14 17.04 63.65 31.45
C ARG A 14 16.49 62.21 31.46
N ILE A 15 16.55 61.52 32.60
CA ILE A 15 15.99 60.16 32.76
C ILE A 15 14.46 60.20 32.80
N LEU A 16 13.88 61.22 33.44
CA LEU A 16 12.43 61.46 33.43
C LEU A 16 11.89 61.77 32.02
N ILE A 17 12.63 62.57 31.24
CA ILE A 17 12.27 62.88 29.85
C ILE A 17 12.36 61.62 28.97
N LEU A 18 13.41 60.81 29.10
CA LEU A 18 13.55 59.55 28.37
C LEU A 18 12.44 58.55 28.73
N LEU A 19 12.11 58.40 30.01
CA LEU A 19 11.00 57.55 30.47
C LEU A 19 9.62 58.02 29.96
N SER A 20 9.45 59.30 29.65
CA SER A 20 8.21 59.82 29.06
C SER A 20 8.13 59.71 27.53
N ILE A 21 9.25 59.87 26.82
CA ILE A 21 9.28 59.89 25.35
C ILE A 21 9.23 58.48 24.77
N THR A 22 9.91 57.51 25.39
CA THR A 22 9.92 56.12 24.94
C THR A 22 8.52 55.49 24.85
N PRO A 23 7.63 55.56 25.86
CA PRO A 23 6.30 54.98 25.74
C PRO A 23 5.44 55.69 24.69
N ILE A 24 5.58 57.01 24.53
CA ILE A 24 4.86 57.77 23.50
C ILE A 24 5.32 57.33 22.10
N GLY A 25 6.62 57.15 21.90
CA GLY A 25 7.17 56.63 20.64
C GLY A 25 6.69 55.21 20.33
N CYS A 26 6.65 54.33 21.33
CA CYS A 26 6.12 52.97 21.16
C CYS A 26 4.62 52.97 20.82
N LEU A 27 3.82 53.82 21.46
CA LEU A 27 2.39 53.96 21.16
C LEU A 27 2.17 54.47 19.73
N LEU A 28 2.96 55.45 19.29
CA LEU A 28 2.92 55.94 17.91
C LEU A 28 3.31 54.85 16.91
N ALA A 29 4.37 54.10 17.18
CA ALA A 29 4.79 53.00 16.32
C ALA A 29 3.75 51.88 16.23
N MET A 30 3.09 51.53 17.35
CA MET A 30 2.00 50.55 17.36
C MET A 30 0.78 51.06 16.58
N LEU A 31 0.40 52.33 16.74
CA LEU A 31 -0.69 52.94 15.98
C LEU A 31 -0.40 52.93 14.48
N VAL A 32 0.79 53.34 14.07
CA VAL A 32 1.20 53.31 12.67
C VAL A 32 1.23 51.87 12.15
N GLY A 33 1.79 50.93 12.90
CA GLY A 33 1.81 49.52 12.54
C GLY A 33 0.41 48.94 12.35
N LEU A 34 -0.54 49.29 13.23
CA LEU A 34 -1.93 48.86 13.14
C LEU A 34 -2.62 49.44 11.88
N VAL A 35 -2.43 50.73 11.62
CA VAL A 35 -2.99 51.39 10.43
C VAL A 35 -2.40 50.81 9.15
N VAL A 36 -1.09 50.59 9.10
CA VAL A 36 -0.41 49.96 7.97
C VAL A 36 -0.90 48.53 7.78
N ALA A 37 -1.05 47.75 8.85
CA ALA A 37 -1.60 46.40 8.79
C ALA A 37 -3.01 46.39 8.20
N TRP A 38 -3.91 47.27 8.67
CA TRP A 38 -5.27 47.36 8.15
C TRP A 38 -5.37 47.85 6.70
N TYR A 39 -4.50 48.78 6.28
CA TYR A 39 -4.63 49.41 4.96
C TYR A 39 -3.82 48.71 3.86
N LEU A 40 -2.62 48.22 4.17
CA LEU A 40 -1.78 47.46 3.21
C LEU A 40 -2.13 45.96 3.17
N PHE A 41 -2.64 45.39 4.27
CA PHE A 41 -3.04 43.99 4.36
C PHE A 41 -4.52 43.88 4.79
N PRO A 42 -5.48 44.31 3.94
CA PRO A 42 -6.89 44.16 4.26
C PRO A 42 -7.18 42.68 4.53
N THR A 43 -7.62 42.35 5.74
CA THR A 43 -8.04 41.00 6.11
C THR A 43 -9.27 40.67 5.29
N ARG A 44 -9.08 39.88 4.23
CA ARG A 44 -10.19 39.29 3.50
C ARG A 44 -10.71 38.17 4.39
N PHE A 45 -11.82 38.42 5.08
CA PHE A 45 -12.64 37.33 5.60
C PHE A 45 -13.24 36.64 4.38
N VAL A 46 -12.55 35.62 3.88
CA VAL A 46 -13.23 34.60 3.11
C VAL A 46 -14.17 33.95 4.11
N ASN A 47 -15.47 34.18 3.96
CA ASN A 47 -16.46 33.33 4.59
C ASN A 47 -16.22 31.93 4.01
N ALA A 48 -15.41 31.13 4.68
CA ALA A 48 -15.39 29.70 4.42
C ALA A 48 -16.77 29.23 4.82
N LYS A 49 -17.60 28.87 3.84
CA LYS A 49 -18.83 28.16 4.16
C LYS A 49 -18.40 26.84 4.80
N ILE A 50 -19.20 26.30 5.72
CA ILE A 50 -18.89 25.00 6.33
C ILE A 50 -18.87 23.87 5.28
N SER A 51 -19.45 24.10 4.10
CA SER A 51 -19.31 23.27 2.90
C SER A 51 -17.94 23.33 2.19
N ASP A 52 -17.09 24.31 2.52
CA ASP A 52 -15.70 24.43 2.03
C ASP A 52 -14.68 23.74 2.99
N LEU A 53 -15.15 23.13 4.08
CA LEU A 53 -14.31 22.43 5.04
C LEU A 53 -13.62 21.22 4.40
N SER A 54 -12.39 20.95 4.85
CA SER A 54 -11.71 19.71 4.48
C SER A 54 -12.50 18.49 4.98
N PRO A 55 -12.39 17.31 4.33
CA PRO A 55 -13.13 16.11 4.73
C PRO A 55 -12.98 15.76 6.23
N ASP A 56 -11.82 16.07 6.83
CA ASP A 56 -11.53 15.82 8.25
C ASP A 56 -12.30 16.78 9.18
N GLU A 57 -12.58 18.00 8.75
CA GLU A 57 -13.34 19.00 9.52
C GLU A 57 -14.85 18.74 9.43
N ALA A 58 -15.35 18.28 8.28
CA ALA A 58 -16.74 17.85 8.12
C ALA A 58 -17.07 16.63 9.00
N GLN A 59 -16.11 15.75 9.24
CA GLN A 59 -16.24 14.65 10.20
C GLN A 59 -16.44 15.16 11.64
N HIS A 60 -15.75 16.22 12.06
CA HIS A 60 -15.90 16.77 13.41
C HIS A 60 -17.30 17.35 13.67
N VAL A 61 -17.92 17.96 12.66
CA VAL A 61 -19.30 18.46 12.76
C VAL A 61 -20.28 17.32 13.01
N VAL A 62 -20.11 16.17 12.34
CA VAL A 62 -20.94 14.97 12.57
C VAL A 62 -20.78 14.45 13.99
N ILE A 63 -19.55 14.41 14.52
CA ILE A 63 -19.30 13.98 15.91
C ILE A 63 -19.96 14.93 16.91
N MET A 64 -19.87 16.25 16.70
CA MET A 64 -20.52 17.24 17.57
C MET A 64 -22.05 17.14 17.52
N ALA A 65 -22.64 17.01 16.33
CA ALA A 65 -24.07 16.82 16.16
C ALA A 65 -24.56 15.52 16.83
N ALA A 66 -23.77 14.45 16.74
CA ALA A 66 -24.07 13.18 17.39
C ALA A 66 -24.00 13.25 18.92
N ALA A 67 -23.05 14.01 19.47
CA ALA A 67 -22.97 14.25 20.91
C ALA A 67 -24.16 15.09 21.42
N ASP A 68 -24.56 16.14 20.70
CA ASP A 68 -25.72 16.96 21.05
C ASP A 68 -27.03 16.16 20.99
N PHE A 69 -27.19 15.32 19.96
CA PHE A 69 -28.30 14.38 19.83
C PHE A 69 -28.31 13.34 20.97
N ALA A 70 -27.16 12.79 21.33
CA ALA A 70 -27.09 11.79 22.41
C ALA A 70 -27.46 12.37 23.78
N GLU A 71 -27.27 13.67 24.01
CA GLU A 71 -27.63 14.35 25.26
C GLU A 71 -29.10 14.76 25.31
N HIS A 72 -29.66 15.25 24.19
CA HIS A 72 -31.00 15.86 24.17
C HIS A 72 -32.08 15.01 23.49
N GLU A 73 -31.69 13.94 22.78
CA GLU A 73 -32.55 13.09 21.93
C GLU A 73 -33.39 13.88 20.90
N ASP A 74 -32.93 15.08 20.55
CA ASP A 74 -33.60 16.01 19.64
C ASP A 74 -32.97 15.90 18.23
N ILE A 75 -33.67 15.19 17.36
CA ILE A 75 -33.21 14.96 15.98
C ILE A 75 -33.30 16.23 15.12
N ASP A 76 -34.21 17.14 15.43
CA ASP A 76 -34.41 18.37 14.65
C ASP A 76 -33.22 19.33 14.83
N ARG A 77 -32.68 19.41 16.06
CA ARG A 77 -31.44 20.14 16.33
C ARG A 77 -30.23 19.53 15.62
N ALA A 78 -30.16 18.20 15.57
CA ALA A 78 -29.10 17.51 14.83
C ALA A 78 -29.22 17.79 13.32
N HIS A 79 -30.43 17.81 12.77
CA HIS A 79 -30.67 18.20 11.38
C HIS A 79 -30.22 19.63 11.08
N GLU A 80 -30.47 20.59 11.97
CA GLU A 80 -30.03 21.98 11.80
C GLU A 80 -28.49 22.09 11.77
N LEU A 81 -27.80 21.40 12.69
CA LEU A 81 -26.34 21.36 12.72
C LEU A 81 -25.73 20.68 11.49
N LEU A 82 -26.36 19.60 11.00
CA LEU A 82 -25.87 18.87 9.84
C LEU A 82 -26.24 19.51 8.51
N ALA A 83 -27.29 20.35 8.45
CA ALA A 83 -27.70 21.07 7.24
C ALA A 83 -26.60 22.05 6.78
N GLU A 84 -25.83 22.57 7.72
CA GLU A 84 -24.71 23.48 7.49
C GLU A 84 -23.56 22.84 6.69
N LEU A 85 -23.51 21.50 6.59
CA LEU A 85 -22.55 20.76 5.75
C LEU A 85 -22.86 20.89 4.23
N GLU A 86 -24.07 21.30 3.85
CA GLU A 86 -24.58 21.38 2.46
C GLU A 86 -24.29 20.12 1.59
N VAL A 87 -24.16 18.94 2.21
CA VAL A 87 -23.90 17.69 1.49
C VAL A 87 -25.16 17.20 0.76
N PRO A 88 -25.03 16.57 -0.44
CA PRO A 88 -26.19 16.13 -1.22
C PRO A 88 -27.12 15.15 -0.51
N ASN A 89 -26.60 14.37 0.44
CA ASN A 89 -27.38 13.48 1.30
C ASN A 89 -26.74 13.35 2.68
N THR A 90 -27.25 14.13 3.62
CA THR A 90 -26.74 14.23 4.99
C THR A 90 -26.81 12.90 5.73
N ALA A 91 -27.91 12.15 5.61
CA ALA A 91 -28.05 10.87 6.28
C ALA A 91 -27.00 9.87 5.78
N GLN A 92 -26.83 9.73 4.46
CA GLN A 92 -25.81 8.86 3.88
C GLN A 92 -24.38 9.28 4.26
N TYR A 93 -24.13 10.58 4.36
CA TYR A 93 -22.85 11.11 4.83
C TYR A 93 -22.57 10.73 6.28
N VAL A 94 -23.54 10.92 7.18
CA VAL A 94 -23.43 10.50 8.59
C VAL A 94 -23.22 8.99 8.68
N SER A 95 -23.91 8.20 7.86
CA SER A 95 -23.72 6.75 7.80
C SER A 95 -22.30 6.38 7.35
N MET A 96 -21.71 7.10 6.39
CA MET A 96 -20.34 6.87 5.95
C MET A 96 -19.33 7.21 7.05
N VAL A 97 -19.53 8.32 7.77
CA VAL A 97 -18.68 8.72 8.90
C VAL A 97 -18.78 7.70 10.03
N ALA A 98 -19.99 7.25 10.38
CA ALA A 98 -20.23 6.20 11.36
C ALA A 98 -19.49 4.91 10.99
N GLU A 99 -19.60 4.45 9.74
CA GLU A 99 -18.88 3.29 9.21
C GLU A 99 -17.36 3.45 9.32
N GLN A 100 -16.84 4.60 8.92
CA GLN A 100 -15.41 4.89 9.01
C GLN A 100 -14.94 4.86 10.46
N MET A 101 -15.65 5.51 11.37
CA MET A 101 -15.31 5.55 12.80
C MET A 101 -15.37 4.18 13.44
N VAL A 102 -16.38 3.37 13.14
CA VAL A 102 -16.47 1.96 13.58
C VAL A 102 -15.28 1.15 13.07
N ARG A 103 -14.86 1.34 11.82
CA ARG A 103 -13.71 0.64 11.22
C ARG A 103 -12.36 1.09 11.78
N THR A 104 -12.23 2.36 12.13
CA THR A 104 -10.97 2.93 12.63
C THR A 104 -10.82 2.86 14.15
N ASN A 105 -11.89 2.57 14.90
CA ASN A 105 -11.81 2.40 16.35
C ASN A 105 -11.10 1.10 16.72
N ARG A 106 -9.89 1.22 17.27
CA ARG A 106 -8.98 0.09 17.57
C ARG A 106 -8.90 -0.28 19.06
N GLY A 107 -9.82 0.24 19.88
CA GLY A 107 -9.82 0.06 21.34
C GLY A 107 -11.18 -0.38 21.89
N GLU A 108 -11.42 -0.09 23.18
CA GLU A 108 -12.72 -0.28 23.82
C GLU A 108 -13.83 0.47 23.05
N ILE A 109 -15.08 0.14 23.35
CA ILE A 109 -16.23 0.76 22.68
C ILE A 109 -16.24 2.26 23.01
N ASP A 110 -15.91 3.07 22.02
CA ASP A 110 -15.81 4.52 22.10
C ASP A 110 -17.22 5.13 22.10
N GLN A 111 -17.44 6.08 23.01
CA GLN A 111 -18.71 6.74 23.19
C GLN A 111 -19.06 7.65 22.00
N ASP A 112 -18.07 8.27 21.36
CA ASP A 112 -18.30 9.12 20.20
C ASP A 112 -18.78 8.29 19.01
N VAL A 113 -18.19 7.10 18.83
CA VAL A 113 -18.63 6.16 17.79
C VAL A 113 -20.06 5.68 18.06
N LYS A 114 -20.40 5.34 19.31
CA LYS A 114 -21.78 4.99 19.70
C LYS A 114 -22.76 6.13 19.41
N ASN A 115 -22.40 7.36 19.75
CA ASN A 115 -23.25 8.52 19.55
C ASN A 115 -23.51 8.75 18.05
N VAL A 116 -22.46 8.66 17.23
CA VAL A 116 -22.58 8.82 15.77
C VAL A 116 -23.39 7.69 15.14
N VAL A 117 -23.24 6.45 15.62
CA VAL A 117 -24.07 5.31 15.20
C VAL A 117 -25.54 5.52 15.56
N ARG A 118 -25.84 6.01 16.78
CA ARG A 118 -27.22 6.30 17.21
C ARG A 118 -27.84 7.42 16.39
N LEU A 119 -27.07 8.45 16.06
CA LEU A 119 -27.54 9.52 15.18
C LEU A 119 -27.84 8.97 13.77
N ALA A 120 -26.98 8.13 13.21
CA ALA A 120 -27.22 7.49 11.91
C ALA A 120 -28.54 6.69 11.93
N ASP A 121 -28.76 5.88 12.97
CA ASP A 121 -29.98 5.09 13.17
C ASP A 121 -31.23 5.99 13.25
N ALA A 122 -31.16 7.09 14.01
CA ALA A 122 -32.24 8.07 14.14
C ALA A 122 -32.56 8.80 12.82
N LEU A 123 -31.55 8.99 11.97
CA LEU A 123 -31.70 9.51 10.60
C LEU A 123 -32.26 8.45 9.62
N GLY A 124 -32.56 7.24 10.09
CA GLY A 124 -33.11 6.14 9.29
C GLY A 124 -32.07 5.41 8.44
N VAL A 125 -30.79 5.56 8.75
CA VAL A 125 -29.66 4.98 8.02
C VAL A 125 -28.78 4.18 8.98
N SER A 126 -28.91 2.87 8.94
CA SER A 126 -28.16 1.98 9.81
C SER A 126 -27.58 0.84 9.00
N THR A 127 -26.37 0.42 9.34
CA THR A 127 -25.68 -0.69 8.69
C THR A 127 -25.46 -1.83 9.69
N VAL A 128 -25.17 -3.01 9.16
CA VAL A 128 -24.90 -4.20 9.99
C VAL A 128 -23.69 -3.98 10.90
N SER A 129 -22.66 -3.23 10.46
CA SER A 129 -21.47 -2.95 11.26
C SER A 129 -21.77 -2.04 12.45
N MET A 130 -22.64 -1.05 12.26
CA MET A 130 -23.11 -0.14 13.30
C MET A 130 -23.91 -0.88 14.35
N ILE A 131 -24.86 -1.72 13.92
CA ILE A 131 -25.69 -2.55 14.80
C ILE A 131 -24.80 -3.48 15.63
N ALA A 132 -23.82 -4.14 15.01
CA ALA A 132 -22.89 -5.01 15.70
C ALA A 132 -22.03 -4.24 16.73
N TYR A 133 -21.56 -3.05 16.38
CA TYR A 133 -20.72 -2.22 17.24
C TYR A 133 -21.45 -1.80 18.53
N VAL A 134 -22.70 -1.37 18.44
CA VAL A 134 -23.51 -1.02 19.63
C VAL A 134 -24.06 -2.23 20.39
N SER A 135 -24.08 -3.41 19.76
CA SER A 135 -24.53 -4.68 20.37
C SER A 135 -23.40 -5.47 21.04
N THR A 136 -22.16 -5.01 20.94
CA THR A 136 -21.01 -5.72 21.53
C THR A 136 -21.03 -5.53 23.05
N PRO A 137 -21.10 -6.60 23.86
CA PRO A 137 -21.03 -6.47 25.31
C PRO A 137 -19.62 -6.02 25.73
N THR A 138 -19.53 -4.97 26.53
CA THR A 138 -18.26 -4.55 27.14
C THR A 138 -17.68 -5.71 27.96
N PRO A 139 -16.44 -6.16 27.71
CA PRO A 139 -15.85 -7.26 28.48
C PRO A 139 -15.71 -6.83 29.94
N VAL A 140 -16.27 -7.63 30.84
CA VAL A 140 -16.06 -7.47 32.29
C VAL A 140 -14.60 -7.82 32.59
N PRO A 141 -13.84 -6.99 33.34
CA PRO A 141 -12.46 -7.29 33.66
C PRO A 141 -12.39 -8.66 34.37
N THR A 142 -11.56 -9.55 33.83
CA THR A 142 -11.32 -10.89 34.40
C THR A 142 -10.26 -10.78 35.48
N ASP A 143 -10.60 -11.12 36.73
CA ASP A 143 -9.64 -11.18 37.83
C ASP A 143 -8.50 -12.15 37.46
N THR A 144 -7.27 -11.63 37.44
CA THR A 144 -6.07 -12.42 37.13
C THR A 144 -5.75 -13.36 38.29
N PRO A 145 -5.68 -14.69 38.08
CA PRO A 145 -5.31 -15.61 39.17
C PRO A 145 -3.82 -15.45 39.55
N VAL A 146 -3.56 -15.45 40.86
CA VAL A 146 -2.22 -15.35 41.45
C VAL A 146 -1.38 -16.59 41.07
N PRO A 147 -0.10 -16.43 40.66
CA PRO A 147 0.74 -17.57 40.27
C PRO A 147 1.00 -18.52 41.44
N THR A 148 0.78 -19.82 41.21
CA THR A 148 1.15 -20.89 42.15
C THR A 148 2.60 -21.31 41.91
N ASN A 149 3.43 -21.27 42.96
CA ASN A 149 4.83 -21.71 42.93
C ASN A 149 4.92 -23.17 42.45
N THR A 150 5.51 -23.38 41.27
CA THR A 150 5.80 -24.71 40.72
C THR A 150 7.19 -25.15 41.20
N PRO A 151 7.36 -26.33 41.83
CA PRO A 151 8.66 -26.82 42.26
C PRO A 151 9.57 -27.18 41.06
N PRO A 152 10.90 -27.13 41.23
CA PRO A 152 11.85 -27.37 40.15
C PRO A 152 11.84 -28.83 39.64
N PRO A 153 12.15 -29.07 38.36
CA PRO A 153 12.13 -30.41 37.78
C PRO A 153 13.24 -31.31 38.35
N THR A 154 12.89 -32.56 38.61
CA THR A 154 13.81 -33.63 39.01
C THR A 154 14.65 -34.09 37.79
N PRO A 155 15.98 -34.29 37.90
CA PRO A 155 16.81 -34.67 36.76
C PRO A 155 16.53 -36.12 36.31
N THR A 156 16.26 -36.27 35.00
CA THR A 156 16.09 -37.55 34.29
C THR A 156 17.45 -38.21 34.00
N PRO A 157 17.61 -39.54 34.14
CA PRO A 157 18.88 -40.21 33.84
C PRO A 157 19.21 -40.23 32.34
N THR A 158 20.47 -39.99 32.03
CA THR A 158 21.08 -40.08 30.70
C THR A 158 21.26 -41.55 30.28
N ASN A 159 20.60 -41.98 29.21
CA ASN A 159 20.90 -43.24 28.54
C ASN A 159 22.04 -43.03 27.53
N THR A 160 23.18 -43.66 27.82
CA THR A 160 24.34 -43.79 26.91
C THR A 160 24.01 -44.80 25.81
N LEU A 161 24.06 -44.38 24.54
CA LEU A 161 23.96 -45.28 23.40
C LEU A 161 25.31 -46.01 23.18
N VAL A 162 25.27 -47.34 23.26
CA VAL A 162 26.34 -48.24 22.82
C VAL A 162 26.21 -48.45 21.32
N VAL A 163 27.29 -48.18 20.58
CA VAL A 163 27.40 -48.45 19.14
C VAL A 163 27.80 -49.92 18.97
N GLU A 164 26.94 -50.71 18.33
CA GLU A 164 27.23 -52.08 17.89
C GLU A 164 27.37 -52.13 16.36
N ALA A 165 28.35 -52.90 15.89
CA ALA A 165 28.92 -52.84 14.56
C ALA A 165 28.07 -53.53 13.47
N THR A 166 28.17 -52.96 12.27
CA THR A 166 27.68 -53.46 10.97
C THR A 166 28.16 -54.87 10.63
N PRO A 167 27.32 -55.71 10.00
CA PRO A 167 27.79 -56.74 9.10
C PRO A 167 27.37 -56.49 7.63
N THR A 168 28.33 -56.81 6.76
CA THR A 168 28.36 -56.89 5.30
C THR A 168 27.23 -57.73 4.68
N PRO A 169 26.73 -57.41 3.48
CA PRO A 169 26.00 -58.38 2.66
C PRO A 169 26.93 -58.99 1.60
N ASP A 170 27.11 -60.31 1.67
CA ASP A 170 27.62 -61.14 0.58
C ASP A 170 26.52 -62.08 0.06
N ALA A 171 26.74 -62.52 -1.15
CA ALA A 171 25.81 -63.00 -2.15
C ALA A 171 25.16 -64.38 -1.91
N ALA A 172 24.27 -64.67 -2.87
CA ALA A 172 23.82 -65.99 -3.35
C ALA A 172 22.65 -66.63 -2.60
N ALA A 173 21.70 -67.32 -3.23
CA ALA A 173 21.22 -67.48 -4.60
C ALA A 173 20.16 -68.60 -4.55
N LEU A 174 19.49 -68.80 -5.69
CA LEU A 174 18.68 -69.97 -6.09
C LEU A 174 17.30 -70.07 -5.45
N ALA A 175 16.24 -70.53 -6.10
CA ALA A 175 15.87 -71.00 -7.45
C ALA A 175 14.45 -71.61 -7.20
N ALA A 176 13.50 -71.78 -8.12
CA ALA A 176 13.43 -72.47 -9.40
C ALA A 176 11.91 -72.48 -9.74
N ALA A 177 11.35 -72.81 -10.89
CA ALA A 177 11.73 -73.01 -12.29
C ALA A 177 10.46 -73.55 -13.00
N ALA A 178 10.43 -73.43 -14.33
CA ALA A 178 9.76 -74.27 -15.36
C ALA A 178 9.37 -73.33 -16.52
N THR A 179 10.20 -73.10 -17.55
CA THR A 179 10.75 -73.99 -18.61
C THR A 179 9.71 -74.39 -19.65
N GLU A 180 9.89 -73.90 -20.88
CA GLU A 180 9.80 -74.74 -22.08
C GLU A 180 10.77 -74.23 -23.16
N GLU A 181 11.51 -75.18 -23.73
CA GLU A 181 12.63 -75.15 -24.68
C GLU A 181 12.06 -75.62 -26.05
N VAL A 182 12.52 -75.30 -27.27
CA VAL A 182 13.77 -75.59 -28.05
C VAL A 182 13.52 -75.03 -29.49
N PRO A 183 14.36 -75.17 -30.56
CA PRO A 183 15.83 -75.15 -30.78
C PRO A 183 16.30 -74.08 -31.82
N PRO A 184 17.62 -73.96 -32.12
CA PRO A 184 18.18 -72.94 -33.02
C PRO A 184 18.46 -73.46 -34.45
N THR A 185 18.51 -72.57 -35.45
CA THR A 185 19.08 -72.89 -36.78
C THR A 185 19.69 -71.66 -37.47
N GLU A 186 21.00 -71.78 -37.66
CA GLU A 186 21.92 -71.36 -38.73
C GLU A 186 21.87 -69.95 -39.37
N THR A 187 23.03 -69.31 -39.21
CA THR A 187 23.58 -68.15 -39.91
C THR A 187 23.73 -68.40 -41.41
N ALA A 188 23.13 -67.53 -42.23
CA ALA A 188 23.44 -67.41 -43.64
C ALA A 188 24.34 -66.19 -43.90
N THR A 189 25.47 -66.48 -44.55
CA THR A 189 26.44 -65.57 -45.17
C THR A 189 25.78 -64.61 -46.17
N PRO A 190 26.12 -63.30 -46.17
CA PRO A 190 25.65 -62.40 -47.22
C PRO A 190 26.46 -62.58 -48.52
N GLU A 191 25.71 -62.56 -49.62
CA GLU A 191 26.13 -62.61 -51.02
C GLU A 191 26.97 -61.37 -51.42
N PRO A 192 27.92 -61.47 -52.37
CA PRO A 192 28.72 -60.32 -52.82
C PRO A 192 27.86 -59.24 -53.48
N ALA A 193 27.92 -58.03 -52.92
CA ALA A 193 27.28 -56.85 -53.49
C ALA A 193 27.87 -56.49 -54.86
N ALA A 194 26.99 -56.21 -55.83
CA ALA A 194 27.30 -55.58 -57.10
C ALA A 194 27.94 -54.19 -56.88
N PRO A 195 28.80 -53.70 -57.80
CA PRO A 195 29.45 -52.41 -57.65
C PRO A 195 28.41 -51.27 -57.58
N PRO A 196 28.64 -50.25 -56.73
CA PRO A 196 27.70 -49.15 -56.55
C PRO A 196 27.54 -48.36 -57.85
N PRO A 197 26.33 -47.90 -58.20
CA PRO A 197 26.14 -47.00 -59.31
C PRO A 197 26.83 -45.65 -59.01
N THR A 198 27.45 -45.09 -60.05
CA THR A 198 28.06 -43.76 -60.04
C THR A 198 27.07 -42.72 -59.49
N PRO A 199 27.46 -41.87 -58.51
CA PRO A 199 26.55 -40.87 -57.95
C PRO A 199 26.17 -39.85 -59.02
N VAL A 200 24.87 -39.77 -59.31
CA VAL A 200 24.28 -38.68 -60.08
C VAL A 200 24.27 -37.43 -59.19
N PRO A 201 24.67 -36.24 -59.67
CA PRO A 201 24.65 -35.02 -58.88
C PRO A 201 23.21 -34.73 -58.41
N VAL A 202 23.04 -34.62 -57.09
CA VAL A 202 21.79 -34.20 -56.47
C VAL A 202 21.55 -32.73 -56.85
N PRO A 203 20.35 -32.36 -57.34
CA PRO A 203 20.03 -30.96 -57.59
C PRO A 203 20.14 -30.15 -56.28
N PRO A 204 20.52 -28.87 -56.33
CA PRO A 204 20.66 -28.06 -55.13
C PRO A 204 19.33 -28.02 -54.37
N THR A 205 19.38 -28.41 -53.09
CA THR A 205 18.27 -28.23 -52.14
C THR A 205 17.98 -26.73 -52.04
N ASP A 206 16.73 -26.33 -52.30
CA ASP A 206 16.28 -24.95 -52.10
C ASP A 206 16.54 -24.55 -50.64
N THR A 207 17.44 -23.58 -50.44
CA THR A 207 17.65 -22.93 -49.15
C THR A 207 16.32 -22.32 -48.71
N PRO A 208 15.78 -22.65 -47.52
CA PRO A 208 14.55 -22.04 -47.06
C PRO A 208 14.74 -20.52 -47.01
N ALA A 209 13.81 -19.79 -47.61
CA ALA A 209 13.79 -18.33 -47.55
C ALA A 209 13.76 -17.91 -46.06
N PRO A 210 14.51 -16.86 -45.67
CA PRO A 210 14.49 -16.37 -44.30
C PRO A 210 13.05 -16.03 -43.92
N THR A 211 12.55 -16.67 -42.87
CA THR A 211 11.25 -16.34 -42.27
C THR A 211 11.34 -14.89 -41.78
N GLU A 212 10.47 -14.01 -42.28
CA GLU A 212 10.40 -12.64 -41.78
C GLU A 212 10.14 -12.68 -40.26
N THR A 213 11.03 -12.07 -39.49
CA THR A 213 10.81 -11.90 -38.04
C THR A 213 9.52 -11.09 -37.86
N PRO A 214 8.51 -11.62 -37.15
CA PRO A 214 7.25 -10.92 -36.99
C PRO A 214 7.49 -9.57 -36.32
N LYS A 215 6.92 -8.52 -36.91
CA LYS A 215 6.94 -7.18 -36.33
C LYS A 215 6.25 -7.22 -34.96
N PRO A 216 6.86 -6.67 -33.89
CA PRO A 216 6.23 -6.56 -32.59
C PRO A 216 4.89 -5.83 -32.69
N GLU A 217 3.86 -6.35 -32.02
CA GLU A 217 2.52 -5.74 -31.99
C GLU A 217 2.54 -4.36 -31.30
N PHE A 218 3.37 -4.22 -30.26
CA PHE A 218 3.50 -3.01 -29.46
C PHE A 218 4.89 -2.39 -29.61
N ASP A 219 4.96 -1.06 -29.64
CA ASP A 219 6.24 -0.35 -29.57
C ASP A 219 6.88 -0.47 -28.19
N PHE A 220 6.07 -0.54 -27.13
CA PHE A 220 6.49 -0.79 -25.75
C PHE A 220 5.81 -2.03 -25.18
N ILE A 221 6.61 -2.93 -24.61
CA ILE A 221 6.14 -4.13 -23.93
C ILE A 221 6.50 -4.08 -22.45
N VAL A 222 5.67 -4.71 -21.61
CA VAL A 222 5.95 -4.86 -20.17
C VAL A 222 6.90 -6.05 -20.01
N THR A 223 8.16 -5.79 -19.68
CA THR A 223 9.17 -6.85 -19.47
C THR A 223 9.34 -7.22 -18.01
N LYS A 224 8.87 -6.36 -17.11
CA LYS A 224 8.82 -6.63 -15.66
C LYS A 224 7.57 -6.00 -15.08
N GLN A 225 6.84 -6.77 -14.29
CA GLN A 225 5.79 -6.29 -13.41
C GLN A 225 5.76 -7.18 -12.18
N ARG A 226 6.04 -6.62 -11.01
CA ARG A 226 6.00 -7.38 -9.76
C ARG A 226 5.58 -6.51 -8.58
N LEU A 227 4.99 -7.17 -7.59
CA LEU A 227 4.87 -6.60 -6.25
C LEU A 227 6.28 -6.54 -5.64
N MET A 228 6.66 -5.40 -5.07
CA MET A 228 7.92 -5.29 -4.34
C MET A 228 7.88 -6.17 -3.10
N THR A 229 9.02 -6.69 -2.67
CA THR A 229 9.03 -7.46 -1.42
C THR A 229 8.72 -6.56 -0.24
N LYS A 230 8.22 -7.14 0.85
CA LYS A 230 7.95 -6.43 2.09
C LYS A 230 9.17 -5.64 2.56
N GLU A 231 10.37 -6.20 2.47
CA GLU A 231 11.61 -5.53 2.86
C GLU A 231 11.95 -4.36 1.93
N GLU A 232 11.87 -4.56 0.61
CA GLU A 232 12.11 -3.49 -0.37
C GLU A 232 11.14 -2.33 -0.20
N ASN A 233 9.90 -2.61 0.21
CA ASN A 233 8.87 -1.60 0.45
C ASN A 233 9.05 -0.83 1.77
N GLY A 234 9.93 -1.28 2.68
CA GLY A 234 10.07 -0.69 4.03
C GLY A 234 9.12 -1.28 5.07
N GLY A 235 8.61 -2.50 4.85
CA GLY A 235 7.69 -3.20 5.73
C GLY A 235 6.22 -2.80 5.53
N CYS A 236 5.39 -3.06 6.54
CA CYS A 236 3.97 -2.71 6.53
C CYS A 236 3.67 -1.24 6.88
N ALA A 237 4.69 -0.45 7.22
CA ALA A 237 4.60 1.02 7.26
C ALA A 237 5.18 1.64 5.97
N GLY A 238 5.46 0.79 4.98
CA GLY A 238 6.26 1.10 3.79
C GLY A 238 5.60 2.06 2.81
N ASN A 239 6.16 2.11 1.60
CA ASN A 239 5.68 3.01 0.56
C ASN A 239 4.35 2.56 -0.06
N HIS A 240 3.78 3.45 -0.87
CA HIS A 240 2.54 3.26 -1.61
C HIS A 240 2.76 3.69 -3.06
N ASN A 241 3.71 3.08 -3.76
CA ASN A 241 4.22 3.65 -5.00
C ASN A 241 4.23 2.62 -6.13
N ILE A 242 4.01 3.08 -7.35
CA ILE A 242 4.34 2.31 -8.55
C ILE A 242 5.62 2.92 -9.10
N TYR A 243 6.72 2.18 -9.02
CA TYR A 243 8.01 2.55 -9.58
C TYR A 243 8.10 2.05 -11.02
N ILE A 244 8.32 2.97 -11.94
CA ILE A 244 8.30 2.71 -13.38
C ILE A 244 9.68 3.02 -13.93
N THR A 245 10.22 2.09 -14.70
CA THR A 245 11.40 2.34 -15.55
C THR A 245 11.02 2.16 -17.00
N VAL A 246 11.45 3.07 -17.87
CA VAL A 246 11.32 2.90 -19.32
C VAL A 246 12.70 2.80 -19.95
N VAL A 247 12.90 1.77 -20.77
CA VAL A 247 14.16 1.48 -21.45
C VAL A 247 13.97 1.30 -22.96
N ASP A 248 15.03 1.56 -23.73
CA ASP A 248 15.08 1.28 -25.16
C ASP A 248 15.22 -0.23 -25.44
N ALA A 249 15.28 -0.63 -26.70
CA ALA A 249 15.41 -2.03 -27.08
C ALA A 249 16.69 -2.70 -26.55
N ASN A 250 17.73 -1.93 -26.22
CA ASN A 250 19.00 -2.40 -25.66
C ASN A 250 19.03 -2.36 -24.12
N GLY A 251 17.96 -1.91 -23.46
CA GLY A 251 17.89 -1.76 -22.00
C GLY A 251 18.43 -0.43 -21.48
N THR A 252 18.74 0.55 -22.34
CA THR A 252 19.18 1.88 -21.93
C THR A 252 17.97 2.70 -21.44
N PRO A 253 18.01 3.34 -20.26
CA PRO A 253 16.90 4.14 -19.79
C PRO A 253 16.58 5.34 -20.69
N ILE A 254 15.29 5.65 -20.83
CA ILE A 254 14.79 6.76 -21.65
C ILE A 254 14.07 7.77 -20.76
N ASN A 255 14.44 9.05 -20.87
CA ASN A 255 13.75 10.16 -20.21
C ASN A 255 12.72 10.83 -21.12
N GLY A 256 11.78 11.54 -20.51
CA GLY A 256 10.71 12.29 -21.19
C GLY A 256 9.52 11.45 -21.69
N VAL A 257 9.55 10.13 -21.52
CA VAL A 257 8.42 9.24 -21.84
C VAL A 257 7.27 9.52 -20.88
N GLU A 258 6.07 9.71 -21.43
CA GLU A 258 4.86 10.01 -20.67
C GLU A 258 4.10 8.72 -20.37
N ILE A 259 3.78 8.50 -19.10
CA ILE A 259 2.96 7.38 -18.67
C ILE A 259 1.50 7.85 -18.56
N GLY A 260 0.57 6.98 -18.94
CA GLY A 260 -0.87 7.21 -18.76
C GLY A 260 -1.54 6.03 -18.07
N ASP A 261 -2.79 6.21 -17.67
CA ASP A 261 -3.68 5.14 -17.24
C ASP A 261 -4.81 4.91 -18.26
N VAL A 262 -5.51 3.79 -18.12
CA VAL A 262 -6.61 3.39 -19.01
C VAL A 262 -7.81 4.35 -19.01
N TRP A 263 -7.87 5.29 -18.06
CA TRP A 263 -8.90 6.33 -17.98
C TRP A 263 -8.45 7.64 -18.63
N ASN A 264 -7.27 7.64 -19.26
CA ASN A 264 -6.64 8.77 -19.93
C ASN A 264 -6.33 9.94 -18.98
N ASN A 265 -6.16 9.68 -17.69
CA ASN A 265 -5.67 10.68 -16.76
C ASN A 265 -4.21 11.06 -17.11
N PRO A 266 -3.80 12.31 -16.84
CA PRO A 266 -2.39 12.68 -16.95
C PRO A 266 -1.55 11.90 -15.93
N GLY A 267 -0.44 11.33 -16.39
CA GLY A 267 0.50 10.61 -15.54
C GLY A 267 1.89 11.25 -15.48
N PRO A 268 2.82 10.66 -14.71
CA PRO A 268 4.19 11.12 -14.58
C PRO A 268 4.96 10.92 -15.88
N LYS A 269 6.04 11.68 -16.03
CA LYS A 269 7.03 11.49 -17.09
C LYS A 269 8.29 10.88 -16.51
N THR A 270 8.96 10.04 -17.29
CA THR A 270 10.26 9.49 -16.89
C THR A 270 11.32 10.58 -16.83
N GLU A 271 12.07 10.60 -15.74
CA GLU A 271 13.09 11.60 -15.46
C GLU A 271 14.23 10.98 -14.63
N PRO A 272 15.38 11.68 -14.51
CA PRO A 272 16.43 11.27 -13.58
C PRO A 272 15.92 11.36 -12.14
N LYS A 273 15.91 10.23 -11.40
CA LYS A 273 15.58 10.18 -9.97
C LYS A 273 16.62 9.39 -9.19
N ASN A 274 17.10 9.94 -8.07
CA ASN A 274 18.06 9.29 -7.17
C ASN A 274 19.29 8.71 -7.90
N GLY A 275 19.79 9.41 -8.92
CA GLY A 275 20.94 8.98 -9.73
C GLY A 275 20.65 7.87 -10.76
N LYS A 276 19.37 7.52 -10.97
CA LYS A 276 18.93 6.59 -12.01
C LYS A 276 18.12 7.32 -13.07
N GLU A 277 18.40 7.03 -14.33
CA GLU A 277 17.69 7.58 -15.48
C GLU A 277 16.41 6.79 -15.79
N GLY A 278 15.50 7.40 -16.56
CA GLY A 278 14.30 6.78 -17.08
C GLY A 278 13.27 6.37 -16.02
N GLN A 279 13.23 7.07 -14.89
CA GLN A 279 12.37 6.72 -13.74
C GLN A 279 11.09 7.56 -13.71
N ALA A 280 9.95 6.94 -13.46
CA ALA A 280 8.68 7.61 -13.17
C ALA A 280 8.00 6.95 -11.97
N GLU A 281 7.14 7.68 -11.25
CA GLU A 281 6.47 7.15 -10.06
C GLU A 281 5.02 7.63 -10.00
N TYR A 282 4.10 6.72 -9.71
CA TYR A 282 2.75 7.06 -9.22
C TYR A 282 2.66 6.88 -7.72
N LEU A 283 1.86 7.73 -7.08
CA LEU A 283 1.32 7.46 -5.75
C LEU A 283 0.11 6.52 -5.90
N LEU A 284 0.22 5.34 -5.33
CA LEU A 284 -0.80 4.29 -5.36
C LEU A 284 -1.89 4.47 -4.29
N PHE A 285 -1.58 5.16 -3.19
CA PHE A 285 -2.40 5.27 -1.97
C PHE A 285 -3.93 5.13 -2.18
N LYS A 286 -4.50 4.01 -1.69
CA LYS A 286 -5.92 3.63 -1.79
C LYS A 286 -6.48 3.62 -3.23
N ASN A 287 -5.66 3.25 -4.20
CA ASN A 287 -6.00 3.26 -5.62
C ASN A 287 -5.55 1.96 -6.31
N GLY A 288 -5.97 1.79 -7.56
CA GLY A 288 -5.56 0.71 -8.43
C GLY A 288 -5.35 1.24 -9.84
N PHE A 289 -4.19 0.94 -10.44
CA PHE A 289 -3.84 1.44 -11.76
C PHE A 289 -3.61 0.32 -12.77
N LYS A 290 -4.03 0.58 -14.01
CA LYS A 290 -3.51 -0.09 -15.20
C LYS A 290 -2.84 0.97 -16.05
N ILE A 291 -1.53 0.86 -16.21
CA ILE A 291 -0.71 1.92 -16.83
C ILE A 291 -0.09 1.45 -18.13
N PHE A 292 0.29 2.41 -18.97
CA PHE A 292 0.95 2.17 -20.24
C PHE A 292 1.79 3.38 -20.65
N VAL A 293 2.68 3.21 -21.63
CA VAL A 293 3.39 4.31 -22.26
C VAL A 293 2.45 5.06 -23.20
N LYS A 294 2.07 6.28 -22.80
CA LYS A 294 1.13 7.13 -23.53
C LYS A 294 1.79 7.88 -24.67
N ASN A 295 3.00 8.38 -24.44
CA ASN A 295 3.74 9.13 -25.44
C ASN A 295 5.24 8.98 -25.25
N ASP A 296 5.97 9.01 -26.36
CA ASP A 296 7.41 9.00 -26.40
C ASP A 296 7.89 10.12 -27.33
N PRO A 297 8.42 11.23 -26.78
CA PRO A 297 8.78 12.39 -27.59
C PRO A 297 9.91 12.12 -28.57
N THR A 298 10.69 11.06 -28.37
CA THR A 298 11.83 10.72 -29.23
C THR A 298 11.45 9.83 -30.41
N ALA A 299 10.24 9.24 -30.39
CA ALA A 299 9.78 8.34 -31.45
C ALA A 299 9.41 9.08 -32.75
N GLY A 300 9.10 10.38 -32.70
CA GLY A 300 8.67 11.17 -33.86
C GLY A 300 7.32 10.77 -34.46
N ARG A 301 6.60 9.83 -33.82
CA ARG A 301 5.27 9.35 -34.20
C ARG A 301 4.51 8.90 -32.95
N PRO A 302 3.17 8.76 -33.02
CA PRO A 302 2.42 8.05 -31.99
C PRO A 302 2.97 6.64 -31.77
N VAL A 303 2.95 6.19 -30.51
CA VAL A 303 3.44 4.88 -30.09
C VAL A 303 2.31 4.00 -29.56
N THR A 304 2.47 2.68 -29.68
CA THR A 304 1.61 1.69 -29.04
C THR A 304 2.30 1.06 -27.83
N SER A 305 1.54 0.71 -26.79
CA SER A 305 2.09 0.12 -25.57
C SER A 305 1.19 -0.99 -25.07
N GLN A 306 1.79 -2.06 -24.55
CA GLN A 306 1.09 -2.96 -23.64
C GLN A 306 0.61 -2.18 -22.41
N VAL A 307 -0.47 -2.67 -21.83
CA VAL A 307 -1.02 -2.19 -20.56
C VAL A 307 -0.67 -3.21 -19.48
N THR A 308 -0.27 -2.74 -18.30
CA THR A 308 0.00 -3.61 -17.15
C THR A 308 -1.25 -4.39 -16.70
N GLU A 309 -1.06 -5.48 -15.96
CA GLU A 309 -2.14 -5.97 -15.09
C GLU A 309 -2.48 -4.92 -14.02
N LEU A 310 -3.55 -5.14 -13.26
CA LEU A 310 -3.94 -4.23 -12.17
C LEU A 310 -2.84 -4.15 -11.10
N LEU A 311 -2.36 -2.92 -10.86
CA LEU A 311 -1.42 -2.56 -9.81
C LEU A 311 -2.24 -1.98 -8.66
N SER A 312 -2.56 -2.80 -7.66
CA SER A 312 -3.52 -2.43 -6.61
C SER A 312 -2.86 -2.23 -5.24
N SER A 313 -3.47 -1.36 -4.42
CA SER A 313 -3.24 -1.30 -2.98
C SER A 313 -4.11 -2.27 -2.17
N ASN A 314 -5.01 -3.02 -2.79
CA ASN A 314 -5.99 -3.85 -2.10
C ASN A 314 -5.60 -5.33 -2.10
N ASP A 315 -5.47 -5.95 -0.93
CA ASP A 315 -5.00 -7.34 -0.79
C ASP A 315 -5.76 -8.34 -1.69
N TRP A 316 -7.09 -8.20 -1.80
CA TRP A 316 -7.94 -9.09 -2.60
C TRP A 316 -7.71 -8.97 -4.11
N GLU A 317 -7.27 -7.80 -4.59
CA GLU A 317 -6.94 -7.58 -6.00
C GLU A 317 -5.52 -8.03 -6.33
N ILE A 318 -4.63 -8.03 -5.33
CA ILE A 318 -3.25 -8.54 -5.46
C ILE A 318 -3.25 -10.07 -5.48
N GLY A 319 -4.02 -10.69 -4.59
CA GLY A 319 -4.13 -12.13 -4.43
C GLY A 319 -3.05 -12.73 -3.53
N ILE A 320 -3.44 -13.77 -2.78
CA ILE A 320 -2.58 -14.46 -1.81
C ILE A 320 -1.24 -14.94 -2.41
N PRO A 321 -1.18 -15.57 -3.61
CA PRO A 321 0.08 -16.08 -4.13
C PRO A 321 1.16 -14.99 -4.27
N LYS A 322 0.79 -13.81 -4.81
CA LYS A 322 1.71 -12.68 -4.96
C LYS A 322 2.12 -12.10 -3.61
N LEU A 323 1.22 -12.07 -2.63
CA LEU A 323 1.51 -11.62 -1.26
C LEU A 323 2.50 -12.54 -0.53
N ILE A 324 2.38 -13.86 -0.71
CA ILE A 324 3.33 -14.85 -0.17
C ILE A 324 4.68 -14.71 -0.86
N GLU A 325 4.69 -14.66 -2.19
CA GLU A 325 5.92 -14.52 -2.99
C GLU A 325 6.73 -13.27 -2.60
N ALA A 326 6.04 -12.16 -2.32
CA ALA A 326 6.64 -10.91 -1.89
C ALA A 326 6.95 -10.85 -0.37
N GLY A 327 6.68 -11.91 0.39
CA GLY A 327 7.02 -12.00 1.82
C GLY A 327 6.10 -11.21 2.75
N TYR A 328 4.91 -10.83 2.29
CA TYR A 328 3.93 -10.13 3.15
C TYR A 328 3.29 -11.07 4.17
N CYS A 329 3.16 -12.35 3.83
CA CYS A 329 2.68 -13.43 4.68
C CYS A 329 3.51 -14.70 4.42
N PRO A 330 3.70 -15.57 5.43
CA PRO A 330 4.56 -16.75 5.30
C PRO A 330 3.92 -17.90 4.50
N ASP A 331 2.60 -18.02 4.55
CA ASP A 331 1.84 -19.10 3.93
C ASP A 331 0.38 -18.67 3.69
N GLU A 332 -0.36 -19.48 2.93
CA GLU A 332 -1.74 -19.20 2.53
C GLU A 332 -2.72 -19.15 3.71
N ALA A 333 -2.53 -19.98 4.73
CA ALA A 333 -3.42 -19.99 5.90
C ALA A 333 -3.28 -18.69 6.71
N THR A 334 -2.04 -18.27 6.93
CA THR A 334 -1.71 -17.01 7.57
C THR A 334 -2.18 -15.84 6.73
N CYS A 335 -1.94 -15.87 5.41
CA CYS A 335 -2.38 -14.81 4.52
C CYS A 335 -3.89 -14.67 4.50
N SER A 336 -4.63 -15.78 4.37
CA SER A 336 -6.10 -15.79 4.36
C SER A 336 -6.72 -15.23 5.64
N THR A 337 -6.01 -15.38 6.76
CA THR A 337 -6.45 -14.85 8.06
C THR A 337 -6.18 -13.35 8.16
N LEU A 338 -5.04 -12.88 7.68
CA LEU A 338 -4.60 -11.48 7.86
C LEU A 338 -5.08 -10.55 6.74
N TRP A 339 -5.21 -11.05 5.52
CA TRP A 339 -5.52 -10.22 4.36
C TRP A 339 -6.94 -9.67 4.42
N ASN A 340 -7.16 -8.59 3.67
CA ASN A 340 -8.48 -8.14 3.32
C ASN A 340 -8.99 -8.94 2.12
N SER A 341 -10.01 -9.78 2.31
CA SER A 341 -10.59 -10.57 1.23
C SER A 341 -11.52 -9.78 0.30
N GLY A 342 -11.82 -8.52 0.62
CA GLY A 342 -12.89 -7.74 -0.03
C GLY A 342 -14.30 -8.22 0.33
N VAL A 343 -14.43 -9.31 1.08
CA VAL A 343 -15.69 -9.90 1.54
C VAL A 343 -15.83 -9.65 3.05
N PHE A 344 -16.98 -9.13 3.45
CA PHE A 344 -17.29 -8.87 4.85
C PHE A 344 -17.18 -10.15 5.71
N GLY A 345 -16.48 -10.07 6.84
CA GLY A 345 -16.33 -11.18 7.78
C GLY A 345 -15.33 -12.27 7.35
N VAL A 346 -14.61 -12.08 6.25
CA VAL A 346 -13.59 -13.02 5.75
C VAL A 346 -12.21 -12.35 5.78
N GLY A 347 -11.31 -12.89 6.60
CA GLY A 347 -10.02 -12.27 6.90
C GLY A 347 -10.13 -11.10 7.90
N ASN A 348 -8.99 -10.68 8.44
CA ASN A 348 -8.90 -9.70 9.52
C ASN A 348 -8.51 -8.29 9.04
N ASN A 349 -8.26 -8.11 7.73
CA ASN A 349 -7.83 -6.83 7.14
C ASN A 349 -6.69 -6.19 7.96
N SER A 350 -5.63 -6.95 8.23
CA SER A 350 -4.53 -6.61 9.12
C SER A 350 -3.15 -6.87 8.51
N LEU A 351 -3.06 -7.29 7.24
CA LEU A 351 -1.78 -7.65 6.61
C LEU A 351 -0.82 -6.46 6.53
N CYS A 352 -1.11 -5.46 5.70
CA CYS A 352 -0.38 -4.19 5.70
C CYS A 352 -1.25 -2.99 5.27
N TRP A 353 -2.59 -3.07 5.34
CA TRP A 353 -3.53 -1.96 5.07
C TRP A 353 -3.26 -1.16 3.79
N GLY A 354 -2.80 -1.82 2.74
CA GLY A 354 -2.53 -1.21 1.44
C GLY A 354 -1.18 -0.55 1.26
N HIS A 355 -0.24 -0.71 2.20
CA HIS A 355 1.16 -0.31 2.07
C HIS A 355 1.90 -1.29 1.14
N TYR A 356 1.60 -1.18 -0.16
CA TYR A 356 2.19 -1.97 -1.22
C TYR A 356 2.83 -1.06 -2.25
N SER A 357 3.96 -1.50 -2.80
CA SER A 357 4.57 -0.88 -3.96
C SER A 357 4.79 -1.89 -5.07
N TRP A 358 4.78 -1.39 -6.31
CA TRP A 358 4.96 -2.17 -7.51
C TRP A 358 6.18 -1.69 -8.27
N GLU A 359 6.86 -2.62 -8.95
CA GLU A 359 7.91 -2.31 -9.90
C GLU A 359 7.47 -2.74 -11.30
N VAL A 360 7.56 -1.80 -12.25
CA VAL A 360 7.18 -2.00 -13.66
C VAL A 360 8.32 -1.53 -14.56
N VAL A 361 8.64 -2.33 -15.58
CA VAL A 361 9.57 -1.94 -16.65
C VAL A 361 8.88 -2.06 -18.00
N PHE A 362 8.88 -0.94 -18.74
CA PHE A 362 8.50 -0.92 -20.15
C PHE A 362 9.76 -0.89 -21.01
N GLN A 363 9.82 -1.75 -22.02
CA GLN A 363 10.93 -1.81 -22.97
C GLN A 363 10.44 -1.55 -24.38
N ARG A 364 11.17 -0.70 -25.13
CA ARG A 364 10.94 -0.54 -26.56
C ARG A 364 11.26 -1.80 -27.33
N THR A 365 10.57 -2.00 -28.44
CA THR A 365 10.76 -3.15 -29.32
C THR A 365 11.56 -2.84 -30.59
N TRP A 366 12.10 -1.62 -30.73
CA TRP A 366 12.83 -1.13 -31.90
C TRP A 366 14.04 -0.27 -31.55
#